data_AF-A0A956JK83-F1
#
_entry.id   AF-A0A956JK83-F1
#
_cell.length_a   1.000
_cell.length_b   1.000
_cell.length_c   1.000
_cell.angle_alpha   90.00
_cell.angle_beta   90.00
_cell.angle_gamma   90.00
#
_symmetry.space_group_name_H-M   'P 1'
#
loop_
_entity.id
_entity.type
_entity.pdbx_description
1 polymer ?
#
loop_
_entity_poly.entity_id
_entity_poly.type
_entity_poly.pdbx_seq_one_letter_code
_entity_poly.pdbx_strand_id
1 'polypeptide(L)'
;MDYRRLVASMLAAVVLVACGDDGETTTAPTSGTTEATATSTATDTDTATATATDASSSTTDDSTTGVPNMCDVNAIGEWNACKKGALTDNSLCNWMDNGVSSGEIRCLLPAGGGGSLCSIEACENECDCFAPPATGTAIVQCAPVLGDGTKACVLNCAGDVTCPDGMECLSGYCYLPN
;
A
#
# COMPACT_ATOMS: atom_id res chain seq x y z
N MET A 1 43.29 -30.97 -1.84
CA MET A 1 43.09 -30.57 -3.25
C MET A 1 43.06 -29.06 -3.28
N ASP A 2 44.25 -28.49 -3.39
CA ASP A 2 44.49 -27.06 -3.55
C ASP A 2 44.09 -26.60 -4.95
N TYR A 3 43.22 -25.58 -5.03
CA TYR A 3 43.24 -24.62 -6.13
C TYR A 3 43.13 -23.22 -5.55
N ARG A 4 44.32 -22.62 -5.36
CA ARG A 4 44.54 -21.22 -5.03
C ARG A 4 44.37 -20.35 -6.28
N ARG A 5 43.71 -19.19 -6.07
CA ARG A 5 43.99 -17.85 -6.65
C ARG A 5 43.52 -17.52 -8.08
N LEU A 6 43.29 -16.20 -8.22
CA LEU A 6 43.01 -15.37 -9.41
C LEU A 6 41.50 -15.24 -9.64
N VAL A 7 40.87 -14.07 -9.59
CA VAL A 7 41.17 -12.81 -10.30
C VAL A 7 40.57 -11.63 -9.48
N ALA A 8 41.41 -10.69 -9.00
CA ALA A 8 41.50 -9.29 -9.43
C ALA A 8 40.15 -8.52 -9.41
N SER A 9 39.93 -7.63 -8.44
CA SER A 9 40.42 -6.23 -8.45
C SER A 9 39.92 -5.44 -9.66
N MET A 10 38.79 -4.75 -9.49
CA MET A 10 38.53 -3.48 -10.19
C MET A 10 37.84 -2.52 -9.21
N LEU A 11 38.67 -1.69 -8.57
CA LEU A 11 38.30 -0.35 -8.12
C LEU A 11 37.81 0.44 -9.34
N ALA A 12 36.65 1.07 -9.23
CA ALA A 12 36.32 2.25 -10.02
C ALA A 12 35.73 3.30 -9.07
N ALA A 13 36.60 4.23 -8.67
CA ALA A 13 36.20 5.49 -8.06
C ALA A 13 35.67 6.41 -9.18
N VAL A 14 34.49 7.00 -8.99
CA VAL A 14 34.01 8.11 -9.81
C VAL A 14 33.74 9.30 -8.89
N VAL A 15 34.32 10.43 -9.29
CA VAL A 15 34.46 11.71 -8.58
C VAL A 15 33.27 12.62 -8.87
N LEU A 16 32.97 13.47 -7.88
CA LEU A 16 32.00 14.56 -7.78
C LEU A 16 31.82 15.44 -9.03
N VAL A 17 30.57 15.87 -9.25
CA VAL A 17 30.25 17.21 -9.77
C VAL A 17 29.26 17.88 -8.82
N ALA A 18 29.74 18.90 -8.12
CA ALA A 18 28.93 19.91 -7.47
C ALA A 18 28.77 21.09 -8.43
N CYS A 19 27.53 21.53 -8.66
CA CYS A 19 27.24 22.89 -9.12
C CYS A 19 26.30 23.49 -8.07
N GLY A 20 26.78 24.53 -7.41
CA GLY A 20 25.92 25.50 -6.76
C GLY A 20 25.42 26.51 -7.78
N ASP A 21 24.27 27.11 -7.50
CA ASP A 21 23.96 28.46 -7.96
C ASP A 21 23.07 29.11 -6.88
N ASP A 22 23.62 30.16 -6.28
CA ASP A 22 23.01 31.05 -5.30
C ASP A 22 21.98 31.98 -5.97
N GLY A 23 20.83 32.22 -5.35
CA GLY A 23 19.80 33.08 -5.95
C GLY A 23 18.64 33.44 -5.01
N GLU A 24 18.96 34.25 -4.00
CA GLU A 24 18.05 34.96 -3.09
C GLU A 24 17.00 35.80 -3.83
N THR A 25 15.72 35.74 -3.44
CA THR A 25 14.82 36.92 -3.47
C THR A 25 13.70 36.83 -2.43
N THR A 26 13.82 37.77 -1.50
CA THR A 26 12.93 38.26 -0.45
C THR A 26 11.54 38.68 -0.97
N THR A 27 10.46 38.26 -0.30
CA THR A 27 9.30 39.15 -0.10
C THR A 27 8.54 38.83 1.18
N ALA A 28 8.14 39.91 1.85
CA ALA A 28 7.72 40.10 3.23
C ALA A 28 6.38 39.44 3.65
N PRO A 29 6.10 39.37 4.96
CA PRO A 29 4.88 38.79 5.52
C PRO A 29 3.65 39.70 5.32
N THR A 30 2.49 39.09 5.05
CA THR A 30 1.19 39.76 5.19
C THR A 30 0.62 39.45 6.56
N SER A 31 0.62 40.47 7.42
CA SER A 31 -0.14 40.56 8.67
C SER A 31 -1.59 40.96 8.39
N GLY A 32 -2.50 40.51 9.26
CA GLY A 32 -3.77 41.18 9.55
C GLY A 32 -4.95 40.20 9.60
N THR A 33 -5.40 39.77 10.80
CA THR A 33 -6.42 40.46 11.64
C THR A 33 -7.82 39.94 11.28
N THR A 34 -8.77 39.56 12.14
CA THR A 34 -8.93 39.41 13.60
C THR A 34 -10.41 38.97 13.81
N GLU A 35 -10.67 38.08 14.78
CA GLU A 35 -11.95 37.85 15.54
C GLU A 35 -13.24 37.48 14.75
N ALA A 36 -14.28 36.81 15.28
CA ALA A 36 -14.76 36.50 16.63
C ALA A 36 -15.71 35.25 16.51
N THR A 37 -15.83 34.35 17.51
CA THR A 37 -16.92 34.32 18.56
C THR A 37 -18.32 34.08 17.96
N ALA A 38 -19.22 33.17 18.38
CA ALA A 38 -19.39 32.31 19.54
C ALA A 38 -20.50 31.24 19.28
N THR A 39 -20.44 30.14 20.04
CA THR A 39 -21.48 29.48 20.87
C THR A 39 -22.91 29.22 20.36
N SER A 40 -23.36 27.95 20.49
CA SER A 40 -24.61 27.49 21.16
C SER A 40 -24.57 25.96 21.27
N THR A 41 -24.34 25.35 22.45
CA THR A 41 -25.28 24.96 23.54
C THR A 41 -26.19 23.76 23.20
N ALA A 42 -26.10 22.75 24.07
CA ALA A 42 -26.67 21.40 24.04
C ALA A 42 -28.20 21.30 24.26
N THR A 43 -28.80 20.12 24.07
CA THR A 43 -29.27 19.19 25.15
C THR A 43 -30.20 18.09 24.60
N ASP A 44 -30.08 16.92 25.21
CA ASP A 44 -30.69 15.57 25.15
C ASP A 44 -32.13 15.31 24.64
N THR A 45 -32.37 14.06 24.21
CA THR A 45 -33.41 13.16 24.80
C THR A 45 -33.19 11.70 24.37
N ASP A 46 -32.90 10.83 25.34
CA ASP A 46 -33.02 9.36 25.28
C ASP A 46 -34.49 8.92 25.19
N THR A 47 -34.79 7.89 24.40
CA THR A 47 -35.70 6.79 24.79
C THR A 47 -35.52 5.61 23.83
N ALA A 48 -35.06 4.48 24.37
CA ALA A 48 -35.00 3.20 23.68
C ALA A 48 -36.39 2.57 23.53
N THR A 49 -36.64 1.92 22.40
CA THR A 49 -37.52 0.73 22.33
C THR A 49 -37.00 -0.17 21.22
N ALA A 50 -36.46 -1.32 21.61
CA ALA A 50 -36.10 -2.39 20.71
C ALA A 50 -37.36 -3.04 20.14
N THR A 51 -37.39 -3.28 18.83
CA THR A 51 -38.15 -4.41 18.27
C THR A 51 -37.35 -4.92 17.08
N ALA A 52 -36.78 -6.11 17.25
CA ALA A 52 -36.15 -6.85 16.18
C ALA A 52 -37.21 -7.29 15.18
N THR A 53 -36.96 -7.06 13.88
CA THR A 53 -37.50 -7.90 12.82
C THR A 53 -36.46 -7.92 11.70
N ASP A 54 -35.87 -9.09 11.55
CA ASP A 54 -35.18 -9.56 10.37
C ASP A 54 -35.92 -9.13 9.10
N ALA A 55 -35.25 -8.34 8.28
CA ALA A 55 -35.51 -8.22 6.87
C ALA A 55 -34.19 -7.87 6.21
N SER A 56 -33.56 -8.88 5.63
CA SER A 56 -32.51 -8.73 4.63
C SER A 56 -32.87 -7.61 3.66
N SER A 57 -32.18 -6.49 3.76
CA SER A 57 -32.11 -5.43 2.74
C SER A 57 -31.16 -4.34 3.22
N SER A 58 -29.94 -4.38 2.71
CA SER A 58 -29.10 -3.19 2.55
C SER A 58 -28.18 -3.52 1.38
N THR A 59 -28.68 -3.23 0.19
CA THR A 59 -28.38 -2.02 -0.58
C THR A 59 -27.11 -2.21 -1.39
N THR A 60 -27.34 -2.33 -2.69
CA THR A 60 -26.41 -1.99 -3.74
C THR A 60 -26.04 -0.52 -3.55
N ASP A 61 -24.91 -0.28 -2.91
CA ASP A 61 -24.16 0.97 -2.96
C ASP A 61 -22.80 0.58 -3.53
N ASP A 62 -22.14 1.32 -4.38
CA ASP A 62 -22.39 2.53 -5.14
C ASP A 62 -21.18 2.54 -6.10
N SER A 63 -21.27 3.16 -7.27
CA SER A 63 -20.16 3.15 -8.24
C SER A 63 -18.91 3.84 -7.68
N THR A 64 -18.02 3.09 -7.04
CA THR A 64 -16.62 3.44 -6.88
C THR A 64 -15.81 2.57 -7.83
N THR A 65 -14.78 3.15 -8.43
CA THR A 65 -13.91 2.56 -9.45
C THR A 65 -13.06 1.35 -9.00
N GLY A 66 -13.55 0.50 -8.09
CA GLY A 66 -12.85 -0.65 -7.53
C GLY A 66 -13.49 -1.99 -7.89
N VAL A 67 -12.68 -3.05 -7.89
CA VAL A 67 -13.12 -4.42 -8.15
C VAL A 67 -13.97 -4.91 -6.97
N PRO A 68 -15.17 -5.48 -7.20
CA PRO A 68 -16.00 -6.00 -6.12
C PRO A 68 -15.27 -7.11 -5.38
N ASN A 69 -15.14 -6.94 -4.06
CA ASN A 69 -14.54 -7.93 -3.18
C ASN A 69 -15.54 -9.07 -2.93
N MET A 70 -15.15 -10.31 -3.25
CA MET A 70 -16.01 -11.50 -3.12
C MET A 70 -15.84 -12.24 -1.79
N CYS A 71 -14.99 -11.74 -0.90
CA CYS A 71 -14.66 -12.38 0.36
C CYS A 71 -15.53 -11.84 1.50
N ASP A 72 -16.01 -12.73 2.37
CA ASP A 72 -16.78 -12.35 3.57
C ASP A 72 -15.91 -11.53 4.55
N VAL A 73 -14.62 -11.87 4.62
CA VAL A 73 -13.58 -11.19 5.39
C VAL A 73 -12.24 -11.30 4.64
N ASN A 74 -11.42 -10.26 4.75
CA ASN A 74 -10.05 -10.21 4.21
C ASN A 74 -9.05 -10.01 5.33
N ALA A 75 -7.78 -10.25 5.02
CA ALA A 75 -6.71 -9.80 5.90
C ALA A 75 -6.76 -8.27 6.05
N ILE A 76 -6.40 -7.77 7.23
CA ILE A 76 -6.37 -6.34 7.52
C ILE A 76 -4.96 -5.84 7.33
N GLY A 77 -4.77 -4.79 6.54
CA GLY A 77 -3.47 -4.14 6.32
C GLY A 77 -3.51 -3.15 5.17
N GLU A 78 -2.33 -2.65 4.80
CA GLU A 78 -2.17 -1.63 3.77
C GLU A 78 -1.13 -2.05 2.72
N TRP A 79 -1.53 -2.05 1.44
CA TRP A 79 -0.70 -2.45 0.31
C TRP A 79 0.53 -1.54 0.11
N ASN A 80 0.40 -0.25 0.41
CA ASN A 80 1.33 0.81 0.06
C ASN A 80 2.17 1.32 1.25
N ALA A 81 2.26 0.56 2.34
CA ALA A 81 2.87 1.06 3.57
C ALA A 81 4.29 0.51 3.86
N CYS A 82 4.84 -0.36 3.02
CA CYS A 82 6.12 -1.06 3.22
C CYS A 82 7.41 -0.21 3.24
N LYS A 83 7.32 1.12 3.12
CA LYS A 83 8.48 1.99 2.86
C LYS A 83 8.71 3.02 3.97
N LYS A 84 9.95 3.11 4.44
CA LYS A 84 10.46 4.12 5.38
C LYS A 84 11.69 4.82 4.80
N GLY A 85 11.48 5.93 4.10
CA GLY A 85 12.57 6.59 3.38
C GLY A 85 13.13 5.67 2.29
N ALA A 86 14.43 5.35 2.35
CA ALA A 86 15.09 4.46 1.39
C ALA A 86 15.05 2.97 1.78
N LEU A 87 14.43 2.62 2.92
CA LEU A 87 14.41 1.26 3.45
C LEU A 87 13.00 0.66 3.40
N THR A 88 12.93 -0.65 3.22
CA THR A 88 11.69 -1.43 3.37
C THR A 88 11.52 -1.92 4.81
N ASP A 89 10.32 -1.77 5.36
CA ASP A 89 9.99 -2.18 6.73
C ASP A 89 8.62 -2.88 6.75
N ASN A 90 8.63 -4.19 7.01
CA ASN A 90 7.43 -5.02 7.05
C ASN A 90 6.44 -4.58 8.14
N SER A 91 6.92 -3.94 9.21
CA SER A 91 6.06 -3.50 10.32
C SER A 91 5.13 -2.34 9.93
N LEU A 92 5.45 -1.64 8.85
CA LEU A 92 4.65 -0.53 8.36
C LEU A 92 3.43 -0.98 7.55
N CYS A 93 3.38 -2.24 7.11
CA CYS A 93 2.25 -2.79 6.35
C CYS A 93 0.91 -2.80 7.12
N ASN A 94 0.91 -2.36 8.39
CA ASN A 94 -0.27 -2.30 9.26
C ASN A 94 -1.05 -3.63 9.30
N TRP A 95 -0.35 -4.75 9.09
CA TRP A 95 -0.96 -6.07 9.07
C TRP A 95 -1.45 -6.44 10.47
N MET A 96 -2.73 -6.78 10.57
CA MET A 96 -3.32 -7.36 11.77
C MET A 96 -3.74 -8.78 11.46
N ASP A 97 -3.15 -9.73 12.18
CA ASP A 97 -3.60 -11.11 12.12
C ASP A 97 -5.01 -11.23 12.72
N ASN A 98 -5.98 -11.50 11.86
CA ASN A 98 -7.38 -11.77 12.19
C ASN A 98 -7.76 -13.24 11.96
N GLY A 99 -6.76 -14.12 11.77
CA GLY A 99 -6.96 -15.56 11.58
C GLY A 99 -7.47 -15.98 10.20
N VAL A 100 -7.60 -15.06 9.24
CA VAL A 100 -8.05 -15.37 7.87
C VAL A 100 -6.90 -15.75 6.94
N SER A 101 -5.66 -15.45 7.31
CA SER A 101 -4.47 -15.71 6.48
C SER A 101 -3.47 -16.54 7.26
N SER A 102 -2.98 -17.62 6.67
CA SER A 102 -1.89 -18.44 7.22
C SER A 102 -0.49 -17.93 6.87
N GLY A 103 -0.43 -16.82 6.14
CA GLY A 103 0.79 -16.28 5.56
C GLY A 103 1.64 -15.42 6.48
N GLU A 104 2.73 -14.89 5.94
CA GLU A 104 3.58 -13.91 6.62
C GLU A 104 3.65 -12.60 5.81
N ILE A 105 3.60 -11.46 6.49
CA ILE A 105 3.78 -10.15 5.84
C ILE A 105 5.24 -9.94 5.40
N ARG A 106 5.42 -9.50 4.15
CA ARG A 106 6.71 -9.14 3.56
C ARG A 106 6.57 -7.95 2.62
N CYS A 107 7.63 -7.13 2.56
CA CYS A 107 7.80 -6.14 1.52
C CYS A 107 8.30 -6.84 0.24
N LEU A 108 7.42 -7.04 -0.72
CA LEU A 108 7.77 -7.56 -2.03
C LEU A 108 8.46 -6.47 -2.85
N LEU A 109 9.63 -6.80 -3.42
CA LEU A 109 10.36 -5.94 -4.36
C LEU A 109 10.38 -6.61 -5.74
N PRO A 110 10.12 -5.88 -6.84
CA PRO A 110 10.24 -6.42 -8.18
C PRO A 110 11.71 -6.73 -8.52
N ALA A 111 11.94 -7.69 -9.42
CA ALA A 111 13.29 -8.22 -9.74
C ALA A 111 14.28 -7.22 -10.37
N GLY A 112 13.86 -5.98 -10.65
CA GLY A 112 14.72 -4.88 -11.10
C GLY A 112 14.83 -3.72 -10.10
N GLY A 113 14.27 -3.87 -8.90
CA GLY A 113 14.03 -2.75 -7.99
C GLY A 113 13.02 -1.76 -8.57
N GLY A 114 12.97 -0.55 -8.01
CA GLY A 114 12.07 0.51 -8.49
C GLY A 114 10.70 0.56 -7.82
N GLY A 115 10.36 -0.38 -6.95
CA GLY A 115 9.21 -0.22 -6.07
C GLY A 115 9.13 -1.20 -4.91
N SER A 116 8.04 -1.11 -4.15
CA SER A 116 7.75 -2.00 -3.02
C SER A 116 6.24 -2.21 -2.84
N LEU A 117 5.84 -3.37 -2.33
CA LEU A 117 4.44 -3.73 -2.05
C LEU A 117 4.36 -4.50 -0.75
N CYS A 118 3.42 -4.16 0.13
CA CYS A 118 3.08 -5.01 1.26
C CYS A 118 2.30 -6.22 0.77
N SER A 119 2.88 -7.40 0.93
CA SER A 119 2.34 -8.66 0.42
C SER A 119 2.34 -9.70 1.52
N ILE A 120 1.24 -10.45 1.63
CA ILE A 120 1.19 -11.65 2.46
C ILE A 120 1.68 -12.83 1.60
N GLU A 121 2.77 -13.48 2.02
CA GLU A 121 3.29 -14.68 1.39
C GLU A 121 2.53 -15.92 1.85
N ALA A 122 2.59 -17.01 1.08
CA ALA A 122 1.91 -18.27 1.36
C ALA A 122 0.38 -18.14 1.49
N CYS A 123 -0.24 -17.23 0.74
CA CYS A 123 -1.68 -17.23 0.52
C CYS A 123 -2.11 -18.51 -0.22
N GLU A 124 -3.32 -19.00 0.08
CA GLU A 124 -3.95 -20.08 -0.66
C GLU A 124 -4.83 -19.51 -1.79
N ASN A 125 -5.56 -18.43 -1.49
CA ASN A 125 -6.50 -17.73 -2.35
C ASN A 125 -6.56 -16.21 -2.07
N GLU A 126 -7.38 -15.47 -2.82
CA GLU A 126 -7.50 -14.01 -2.74
C GLU A 126 -8.10 -13.50 -1.42
N CYS A 127 -8.86 -14.32 -0.70
CA CYS A 127 -9.45 -13.94 0.59
C CYS A 127 -8.43 -13.94 1.74
N ASP A 128 -7.28 -14.61 1.55
CA ASP A 128 -6.16 -14.54 2.49
C ASP A 128 -5.38 -13.22 2.36
N CYS A 129 -5.70 -12.41 1.34
CA CYS A 129 -5.07 -11.14 1.03
C CYS A 129 -5.82 -9.96 1.62
N PHE A 130 -5.18 -8.79 1.63
CA PHE A 130 -5.84 -7.54 1.94
C PHE A 130 -6.96 -7.25 0.95
N ALA A 131 -7.98 -6.53 1.40
CA ALA A 131 -9.03 -6.07 0.51
C ALA A 131 -8.45 -5.20 -0.64
N PRO A 132 -9.08 -5.18 -1.82
CA PRO A 132 -8.73 -4.25 -2.88
C PRO A 132 -8.79 -2.80 -2.38
N PRO A 133 -7.80 -1.95 -2.70
CA PRO A 133 -7.88 -0.53 -2.37
C PRO A 133 -9.09 0.14 -3.02
N ALA A 134 -9.62 1.19 -2.37
CA ALA A 134 -10.77 1.93 -2.89
C ALA A 134 -10.47 2.71 -4.19
N THR A 135 -9.19 2.96 -4.46
CA THR A 135 -8.69 3.66 -5.65
C THR A 135 -8.06 2.66 -6.62
N GLY A 136 -8.24 2.88 -7.92
CA GLY A 136 -7.73 1.99 -8.96
C GLY A 136 -8.58 0.73 -9.17
N THR A 137 -8.33 0.04 -10.28
CA THR A 137 -9.07 -1.14 -10.74
C THR A 137 -8.24 -2.43 -10.74
N ALA A 138 -7.02 -2.40 -10.20
CA ALA A 138 -6.18 -3.58 -10.07
C ALA A 138 -6.84 -4.65 -9.19
N ILE A 139 -6.71 -5.91 -9.60
CA ILE A 139 -7.37 -7.04 -8.95
C ILE A 139 -6.41 -7.67 -7.94
N VAL A 140 -6.89 -7.93 -6.72
CA VAL A 140 -6.14 -8.71 -5.73
C VAL A 140 -6.02 -10.16 -6.21
N GLN A 141 -4.81 -10.69 -6.22
CA GLN A 141 -4.52 -12.06 -6.63
C GLN A 141 -3.57 -12.74 -5.66
N CYS A 142 -3.80 -14.03 -5.44
CA CYS A 142 -2.83 -14.90 -4.79
C CYS A 142 -2.03 -15.67 -5.86
N ALA A 143 -0.86 -15.15 -6.22
CA ALA A 143 -0.13 -15.61 -7.40
C ALA A 143 1.33 -16.02 -7.07
N PRO A 144 1.91 -16.99 -7.80
CA PRO A 144 3.30 -17.41 -7.63
C PRO A 144 4.26 -16.37 -8.23
N VAL A 145 4.40 -15.25 -7.52
CA VAL A 145 5.27 -14.13 -7.93
C VAL A 145 6.68 -14.24 -7.37
N LEU A 146 6.88 -15.15 -6.42
CA LEU A 146 8.19 -15.47 -5.85
C LEU A 146 8.85 -16.55 -6.71
N GLY A 147 10.14 -16.37 -7.01
CA GLY A 147 10.88 -17.24 -7.94
C GLY A 147 11.07 -18.69 -7.48
N ASP A 148 10.67 -19.01 -6.26
CA ASP A 148 10.65 -20.33 -5.63
C ASP A 148 9.29 -21.06 -5.79
N GLY A 149 8.30 -20.39 -6.41
CA GLY A 149 6.94 -20.92 -6.58
C GLY A 149 6.01 -20.63 -5.41
N THR A 150 6.49 -19.94 -4.36
CA THR A 150 5.65 -19.49 -3.26
C THR A 150 4.66 -18.44 -3.77
N LYS A 151 3.38 -18.59 -3.40
CA LYS A 151 2.36 -17.61 -3.74
C LYS A 151 2.44 -16.42 -2.82
N ALA A 152 2.14 -15.24 -3.35
CA ALA A 152 2.03 -14.03 -2.56
C ALA A 152 0.84 -13.20 -3.04
N CYS A 153 0.28 -12.44 -2.11
CA CYS A 153 -0.78 -11.49 -2.37
C CYS A 153 -0.23 -10.31 -3.17
N VAL A 154 -0.81 -10.07 -4.34
CA VAL A 154 -0.41 -9.00 -5.25
C VAL A 154 -1.62 -8.27 -5.81
N LEU A 155 -1.39 -7.05 -6.26
CA LEU A 155 -2.35 -6.30 -7.06
C LEU A 155 -1.97 -6.43 -8.53
N ASN A 156 -2.72 -7.22 -9.29
CA ASN A 156 -2.49 -7.44 -10.70
C ASN A 156 -3.02 -6.25 -11.51
N CYS A 157 -2.10 -5.62 -12.26
CA CYS A 157 -2.39 -4.49 -13.14
C CYS A 157 -2.20 -4.81 -14.63
N ALA A 158 -2.07 -6.09 -14.99
CA ALA A 158 -2.00 -6.50 -16.39
C ALA A 158 -3.31 -6.20 -17.14
N GLY A 159 -3.20 -5.74 -18.38
CA GLY A 159 -4.34 -5.29 -19.19
C GLY A 159 -4.63 -3.80 -19.01
N ASP A 160 -5.90 -3.40 -19.19
CA ASP A 160 -6.35 -2.01 -19.12
C ASP A 160 -6.83 -1.57 -17.72
N VAL A 161 -6.33 -2.23 -16.67
CA VAL A 161 -6.64 -1.88 -15.28
C VAL A 161 -5.63 -0.87 -14.72
N THR A 162 -6.02 -0.18 -13.65
CA THR A 162 -5.25 0.92 -13.05
C THR A 162 -4.80 0.55 -11.65
N CYS A 163 -3.54 0.84 -11.33
CA CYS A 163 -3.06 0.68 -9.96
C CYS A 163 -3.71 1.71 -9.02
N PRO A 164 -3.82 1.38 -7.72
CA PRO A 164 -4.23 2.33 -6.70
C PRO A 164 -3.36 3.58 -6.66
N ASP A 165 -3.88 4.63 -6.04
CA ASP A 165 -3.21 5.92 -5.98
C ASP A 165 -1.79 5.81 -5.41
N GLY A 166 -0.86 6.47 -6.10
CA GLY A 166 0.56 6.47 -5.75
C GLY A 166 1.32 5.20 -6.13
N MET A 167 0.68 4.20 -6.75
CA MET A 167 1.35 2.98 -7.21
C MET A 167 1.51 2.95 -8.73
N GLU A 168 2.56 2.28 -9.19
CA GLU A 168 2.88 2.10 -10.62
C GLU A 168 2.77 0.63 -11.02
N CYS A 169 2.31 0.38 -12.24
CA CYS A 169 2.24 -0.96 -12.80
C CYS A 169 3.62 -1.38 -13.32
N LEU A 170 4.31 -2.27 -12.59
CA LEU A 170 5.62 -2.79 -12.96
C LEU A 170 5.54 -4.31 -13.13
N SER A 171 5.93 -4.80 -14.30
CA SER A 171 5.94 -6.24 -14.61
C SER A 171 4.59 -6.96 -14.36
N GLY A 172 3.47 -6.24 -14.54
CA GLY A 172 2.12 -6.78 -14.37
C GLY A 172 1.55 -6.68 -12.94
N TYR A 173 2.28 -6.11 -11.99
CA TYR A 173 1.80 -5.88 -10.62
C TYR A 173 2.00 -4.45 -10.15
N CYS A 174 1.17 -3.98 -9.23
CA CYS A 174 1.28 -2.65 -8.66
C CYS A 174 2.35 -2.60 -7.57
N TYR A 175 3.24 -1.60 -7.67
CA TYR A 175 4.24 -1.32 -6.65
C TYR A 175 4.26 0.18 -6.34
N LEU A 176 4.51 0.52 -5.08
CA LEU A 176 4.82 1.89 -4.70
C LEU A 176 6.20 2.27 -5.26
N PRO A 177 6.36 3.36 -6.01
CA PRO A 177 7.64 3.75 -6.61
C PRO A 177 8.71 4.08 -5.56
N ASN A 178 9.96 3.75 -5.89
CA ASN A 178 11.13 3.97 -5.02
C ASN A 178 11.74 5.37 -5.15
#